data_AF-A0A2H9PA13-F1
#
_entry.id   AF-A0A2H9PA13-F1
#
_cell.length_a   1.000
_cell.length_b   1.000
_cell.length_c   1.000
_cell.angle_alpha   90.00
_cell.angle_beta   90.00
_cell.angle_gamma   90.00
#
_symmetry.space_group_name_H-M   'P 1'
#
loop_
_entity.id
_entity.type
_entity.pdbx_description
1 polymer ?
#
loop_
_entity_poly.entity_id
_entity_poly.type
_entity_poly.pdbx_seq_one_letter_code
_entity_poly.pdbx_strand_id
1 'polypeptide(L)'
;NLRLCKDGLPEIIRNHNYKVYAFPEQVCPQRYLDLNNLEEIILVMLRSYIDKFYTYKLRRAETKQMQFSFMVKEDDNLTYDQYTLKIEIPKDKKERQKRKQEIEKIKKLLKQVDELYQKDFDEIPTLHFDRHLYTPLVVYDKHKEFVKSEPGKLNDGETRFIKGLRDYLKKSKVNDREVFLLRNLSRRGIKFFQTSGFYPDFIMWARKNKEQTVVFIDPKGIRNLGNFNDEKIQLHKTIKEIEDEIKFDKEPSKPRLESLILSVSNYDDIKKTFGEGNIQKHEFEERHILFMEDKNLIDKIFKNIV
;
A
#
# COMPACT_ATOMS: atom_id res chain seq x y z
N ASN A 1 5.95 28.89 -5.29
CA ASN A 1 5.90 30.13 -4.48
C ASN A 1 4.49 30.36 -3.95
N LEU A 2 4.33 30.40 -2.63
CA LEU A 2 3.06 30.72 -1.97
C LEU A 2 3.01 32.25 -1.73
N ARG A 3 1.92 32.90 -2.13
CA ARG A 3 1.68 34.32 -1.84
C ARG A 3 0.55 34.42 -0.82
N LEU A 4 0.83 34.99 0.35
CA LEU A 4 -0.15 35.21 1.41
C LEU A 4 -0.65 36.65 1.31
N CYS A 5 -1.97 36.83 1.24
CA CYS A 5 -2.60 38.14 1.39
C CYS A 5 -3.02 38.32 2.85
N LYS A 6 -2.72 39.47 3.45
CA LYS A 6 -3.08 39.77 4.84
C LYS A 6 -4.59 39.65 5.06
N ASP A 7 -5.38 40.08 4.09
CA ASP A 7 -6.84 40.08 4.15
C ASP A 7 -7.46 38.67 4.07
N GLY A 8 -6.71 37.69 3.53
CA GLY A 8 -7.15 36.30 3.46
C GLY A 8 -6.98 35.52 4.77
N LEU A 9 -6.12 35.98 5.70
CA LEU A 9 -5.89 35.27 6.96
C LEU A 9 -7.15 35.24 7.85
N PRO A 10 -7.89 36.36 8.04
CA PRO A 10 -9.17 36.33 8.74
C PRO A 10 -10.22 35.43 8.08
N GLU A 11 -10.25 35.34 6.76
CA GLU A 11 -11.21 34.48 6.04
C GLU A 11 -10.96 33.00 6.33
N ILE A 12 -9.70 32.57 6.37
CA ILE A 12 -9.32 31.19 6.72
C ILE A 12 -9.84 30.82 8.12
N ILE A 13 -9.67 31.72 9.09
CA ILE A 13 -10.12 31.50 10.47
C ILE A 13 -11.64 31.54 10.57
N ARG A 14 -12.33 32.39 9.83
CA ARG A 14 -13.81 32.42 9.85
C ARG A 14 -14.45 31.23 9.16
N ASN A 15 -13.70 30.51 8.32
CA ASN A 15 -14.20 29.34 7.61
C ASN A 15 -14.30 28.16 8.58
N HIS A 16 -15.52 27.73 8.93
CA HIS A 16 -15.80 26.69 9.93
C HIS A 16 -15.36 25.26 9.56
N ASN A 17 -14.36 25.11 8.69
CA ASN A 17 -13.87 23.85 8.14
C ASN A 17 -12.79 23.18 9.01
N TYR A 18 -12.75 23.47 10.30
CA TYR A 18 -11.79 22.90 11.24
C TYR A 18 -12.43 22.66 12.62
N LYS A 19 -11.83 21.77 13.40
CA LYS A 19 -12.16 21.56 14.82
C LYS A 19 -10.92 21.85 15.66
N VAL A 20 -11.05 22.68 16.68
CA VAL A 20 -10.01 22.96 17.66
C VAL A 20 -10.34 22.22 18.94
N TYR A 21 -9.41 21.42 19.44
CA TYR A 21 -9.48 20.83 20.76
C TYR A 21 -8.58 21.66 21.68
N ALA A 22 -9.20 22.39 22.61
CA ALA A 22 -8.51 23.26 23.55
C ALA A 22 -9.27 23.24 24.89
N PHE A 23 -8.54 23.48 25.98
CA PHE A 23 -9.15 23.65 27.29
C PHE A 23 -9.90 24.99 27.38
N PRO A 24 -10.98 25.10 28.17
CA PRO A 24 -11.75 26.34 28.31
C PRO A 24 -10.89 27.57 28.64
N GLU A 25 -9.85 27.38 29.45
CA GLU A 25 -8.93 28.44 29.88
C GLU A 25 -8.08 29.00 28.73
N GLN A 26 -7.91 28.23 27.64
CA GLN A 26 -7.14 28.65 26.46
C GLN A 26 -7.98 29.47 25.47
N VAL A 27 -9.32 29.37 25.54
CA VAL A 27 -10.24 30.00 24.58
C VAL A 27 -11.12 31.09 25.20
N CYS A 28 -11.19 31.16 26.53
CA CYS A 28 -11.94 32.16 27.28
C CYS A 28 -11.00 33.14 28.00
N PRO A 29 -10.46 34.16 27.31
CA PRO A 29 -9.50 35.08 27.91
C PRO A 29 -10.15 35.90 29.04
N GLN A 30 -9.50 35.97 30.20
CA GLN A 30 -9.93 36.78 31.35
C GLN A 30 -8.99 37.96 31.59
N ARG A 31 -7.73 37.86 31.14
CA ARG A 31 -6.68 38.88 31.26
C ARG A 31 -6.06 39.15 29.90
N TYR A 32 -5.43 40.31 29.75
CA TYR A 32 -4.73 40.68 28.51
C TYR A 32 -3.67 39.65 28.08
N LEU A 33 -2.95 39.05 29.04
CA LEU A 33 -1.95 38.01 28.77
C LEU A 33 -2.56 36.74 28.14
N ASP A 34 -3.84 36.47 28.39
CA ASP A 34 -4.51 35.29 27.84
C ASP A 34 -4.78 35.43 26.32
N LEU A 35 -4.64 36.64 25.76
CA LEU A 35 -4.70 36.87 24.31
C LEU A 35 -3.56 36.15 23.56
N ASN A 36 -2.41 35.94 24.22
CA ASN A 36 -1.30 35.18 23.63
C ASN A 36 -1.73 33.72 23.33
N ASN A 37 -2.58 33.13 24.18
CA ASN A 37 -3.09 31.77 23.96
C ASN A 37 -3.97 31.71 22.70
N LEU A 38 -4.81 32.72 22.48
CA LEU A 38 -5.64 32.82 21.28
C LEU A 38 -4.78 33.05 20.04
N GLU A 39 -3.74 33.88 20.12
CA GLU A 39 -2.79 34.09 19.04
C GLU A 39 -2.08 32.78 18.67
N GLU A 40 -1.61 32.01 19.65
CA GLU A 40 -0.99 30.71 19.41
C GLU A 40 -1.95 29.73 18.71
N ILE A 41 -3.20 29.65 19.17
CA ILE A 41 -4.23 28.80 18.55
C ILE A 41 -4.44 29.21 17.08
N ILE A 42 -4.60 30.52 16.81
CA ILE A 42 -4.76 31.05 15.46
C ILE A 42 -3.54 30.72 14.59
N LEU A 43 -2.33 30.89 15.12
CA LEU A 43 -1.09 30.57 14.39
C LEU A 43 -0.99 29.10 14.03
N VAL A 44 -1.33 28.20 14.95
CA VAL A 44 -1.37 26.74 14.70
C VAL A 44 -2.35 26.42 13.58
N MET A 45 -3.53 27.03 13.61
CA MET A 45 -4.56 26.80 12.59
C MET A 45 -4.14 27.34 11.22
N LEU A 46 -3.63 28.57 11.16
CA LEU A 46 -3.15 29.18 9.91
C LEU A 46 -2.01 28.35 9.30
N ARG A 47 -1.02 27.95 10.11
CA ARG A 47 0.08 27.08 9.65
C ARG A 47 -0.45 25.76 9.11
N SER A 48 -1.32 25.08 9.86
CA SER A 48 -1.91 23.81 9.43
C SER A 48 -2.69 23.95 8.12
N TYR A 49 -3.47 25.02 7.96
CA TYR A 49 -4.19 25.29 6.72
C TYR A 49 -3.22 25.54 5.56
N ILE A 50 -2.25 26.43 5.75
CA ILE A 50 -1.27 26.79 4.72
C ILE A 50 -0.49 25.56 4.26
N ASP A 51 -0.02 24.73 5.20
CA ASP A 51 0.72 23.51 4.90
C ASP A 51 -0.14 22.54 4.07
N LYS A 52 -1.39 22.31 4.49
CA LYS A 52 -2.34 21.46 3.75
C LYS A 52 -2.65 22.02 2.36
N PHE A 53 -2.89 23.32 2.25
CA PHE A 53 -3.21 23.98 0.98
C PHE A 53 -2.03 23.93 0.01
N TYR A 54 -0.84 24.29 0.46
CA TYR A 54 0.37 24.23 -0.34
C TYR A 54 0.64 22.80 -0.81
N THR A 55 0.58 21.85 0.12
CA THR A 55 0.78 20.42 -0.17
C THR A 55 -0.24 19.92 -1.19
N TYR A 56 -1.53 20.27 -1.05
CA TYR A 56 -2.57 19.93 -2.01
C TYR A 56 -2.27 20.50 -3.41
N LYS A 57 -1.87 21.78 -3.51
CA LYS A 57 -1.53 22.40 -4.80
C LYS A 57 -0.28 21.80 -5.43
N LEU A 58 0.75 21.51 -4.64
CA LEU A 58 1.98 20.85 -5.10
C LEU A 58 1.66 19.46 -5.67
N ARG A 59 0.93 18.64 -4.90
CA ARG A 59 0.51 17.29 -5.30
C ARG A 59 -0.27 17.30 -6.62
N ARG A 60 -1.17 18.27 -6.79
CA ARG A 60 -1.93 18.43 -8.04
C ARG A 60 -1.04 18.85 -9.22
N ALA A 61 -0.06 19.73 -8.99
CA ALA A 61 0.90 20.10 -10.02
C ALA A 61 1.79 18.91 -10.44
N GLU A 62 2.26 18.10 -9.47
CA GLU A 62 3.03 16.87 -9.73
C GLU A 62 2.20 15.85 -10.51
N THR A 63 0.92 15.66 -10.13
CA THR A 63 0.00 14.74 -10.81
C THR A 63 -0.18 15.11 -12.30
N LYS A 64 -0.29 16.40 -12.62
CA LYS A 64 -0.38 16.87 -14.02
C LYS A 64 0.86 16.62 -14.87
N GLN A 65 2.00 16.40 -14.23
CA GLN A 65 3.25 16.03 -14.90
C GLN A 65 3.44 14.52 -15.00
N MET A 66 2.59 13.72 -14.35
CA MET A 66 2.64 12.27 -14.49
C MET A 66 2.27 11.87 -15.91
N GLN A 67 2.95 10.84 -16.40
CA GLN A 67 2.72 10.25 -17.70
C GLN A 67 2.75 8.74 -17.54
N PHE A 68 1.90 8.06 -18.29
CA PHE A 68 2.04 6.62 -18.45
C PHE A 68 3.25 6.32 -19.33
N SER A 69 4.14 5.49 -18.78
CA SER A 69 5.22 4.87 -19.53
C SER A 69 5.02 3.36 -19.54
N PHE A 70 5.46 2.73 -20.62
CA PHE A 70 5.64 1.29 -20.61
C PHE A 70 6.76 0.92 -19.64
N MET A 71 6.60 -0.21 -18.98
CA MET A 71 7.66 -0.80 -18.16
C MET A 71 8.76 -1.28 -19.09
N VAL A 72 9.98 -0.85 -18.81
CA VAL A 72 11.18 -1.28 -19.54
C VAL A 72 12.06 -2.12 -18.61
N LYS A 73 12.97 -2.91 -19.17
CA LYS A 73 13.82 -3.82 -18.39
C LYS A 73 14.71 -3.05 -17.40
N GLU A 74 15.05 -1.81 -17.74
CA GLU A 74 15.90 -0.91 -16.99
C GLU A 74 15.16 -0.17 -15.85
N ASP A 75 13.87 -0.43 -15.68
CA ASP A 75 13.07 0.20 -14.62
C ASP A 75 13.65 -0.12 -13.23
N ASP A 76 13.69 0.88 -12.34
CA ASP A 76 14.18 0.73 -10.97
C ASP A 76 13.41 -0.36 -10.21
N ASN A 77 12.13 -0.56 -10.53
CA ASN A 77 11.30 -1.65 -10.04
C ASN A 77 11.68 -3.03 -10.58
N LEU A 78 12.71 -3.18 -11.42
CA LEU A 78 13.24 -4.45 -11.95
C LEU A 78 14.76 -4.60 -11.75
N THR A 79 15.39 -3.69 -10.99
CA THR A 79 16.85 -3.63 -10.80
C THR A 79 17.46 -4.78 -10.00
N TYR A 80 16.65 -5.66 -9.38
CA TYR A 80 17.20 -6.81 -8.67
C TYR A 80 17.48 -7.95 -9.64
N ASP A 81 18.76 -8.10 -9.98
CA ASP A 81 19.29 -9.21 -10.77
C ASP A 81 19.51 -10.49 -9.94
N GLN A 82 19.60 -10.36 -8.62
CA GLN A 82 19.89 -11.48 -7.71
C GLN A 82 19.13 -11.41 -6.38
N TYR A 83 18.84 -12.58 -5.82
CA TYR A 83 18.38 -12.74 -4.45
C TYR A 83 19.54 -13.12 -3.54
N THR A 84 19.80 -12.32 -2.51
CA THR A 84 20.76 -12.67 -1.46
C THR A 84 20.03 -13.26 -0.27
N LEU A 85 20.29 -14.54 0.05
CA LEU A 85 19.77 -15.19 1.26
C LEU A 85 20.76 -15.05 2.42
N LYS A 86 20.30 -14.50 3.54
CA LYS A 86 21.06 -14.33 4.78
C LYS A 86 20.46 -15.26 5.83
N ILE A 87 21.20 -16.28 6.25
CA ILE A 87 20.74 -17.30 7.19
C ILE A 87 21.40 -17.09 8.55
N GLU A 88 20.59 -16.89 9.59
CA GLU A 88 21.10 -16.72 10.94
C GLU A 88 21.64 -18.05 11.50
N ILE A 89 22.81 -18.01 12.13
CA ILE A 89 23.44 -19.18 12.76
C ILE A 89 23.34 -19.05 14.29
N PRO A 90 22.60 -19.92 14.97
CA PRO A 90 22.48 -19.88 16.42
C PRO A 90 23.80 -20.30 17.10
N LYS A 91 23.99 -19.84 18.35
CA LYS A 91 25.14 -20.20 19.19
C LYS A 91 25.03 -21.61 19.76
N ASP A 92 23.82 -22.11 20.00
CA ASP A 92 23.58 -23.46 20.51
C ASP A 92 24.14 -24.53 19.56
N LYS A 93 24.87 -25.52 20.08
CA LYS A 93 25.56 -26.52 19.27
C LYS A 93 24.59 -27.42 18.49
N LYS A 94 23.47 -27.83 19.10
CA LYS A 94 22.50 -28.74 18.48
C LYS A 94 21.74 -28.03 17.38
N GLU A 95 21.26 -26.81 17.66
CA GLU A 95 20.56 -25.99 16.66
C GLU A 95 21.49 -25.57 15.53
N ARG A 96 22.75 -25.21 15.83
CA ARG A 96 23.75 -24.90 14.80
C ARG A 96 23.97 -26.07 13.85
N GLN A 97 24.01 -27.30 14.36
CA GLN A 97 24.17 -28.47 13.50
C GLN A 97 22.94 -28.70 12.60
N LYS A 98 21.73 -28.54 13.14
CA LYS A 98 20.49 -28.57 12.33
C LYS A 98 20.52 -27.48 11.25
N ARG A 99 20.90 -26.25 11.62
CA ARG A 99 20.98 -25.12 10.70
C ARG A 99 22.00 -25.35 9.59
N LYS A 100 23.16 -25.96 9.89
CA LYS A 100 24.14 -26.36 8.88
C LYS A 100 23.56 -27.38 7.89
N GLN A 101 22.80 -28.36 8.37
CA GLN A 101 22.14 -29.33 7.50
C GLN A 101 21.11 -28.66 6.57
N GLU A 102 20.33 -27.69 7.08
CA GLU A 102 19.41 -26.90 6.27
C GLU A 102 20.15 -26.08 5.20
N ILE A 103 21.25 -25.44 5.56
CA ILE A 103 22.08 -24.68 4.61
C ILE A 103 22.59 -25.57 3.48
N GLU A 104 23.02 -26.80 3.78
CA GLU A 104 23.46 -27.73 2.73
C GLU A 104 22.32 -28.17 1.82
N LYS A 105 21.09 -28.32 2.34
CA LYS A 105 19.90 -28.55 1.49
C LYS A 105 19.64 -27.35 0.57
N ILE A 106 19.65 -26.14 1.13
CA ILE A 106 19.46 -24.90 0.37
C ILE A 106 20.51 -24.76 -0.74
N LYS A 107 21.79 -25.02 -0.44
CA LYS A 107 22.86 -24.99 -1.44
C LYS A 107 22.65 -26.01 -2.56
N LYS A 108 22.10 -27.20 -2.26
CA LYS A 108 21.79 -28.20 -3.28
C LYS A 108 20.65 -27.72 -4.18
N LEU A 109 19.60 -27.15 -3.60
CA LEU A 109 18.48 -26.57 -4.36
C LEU A 109 18.92 -25.42 -5.27
N LEU A 110 19.83 -24.56 -4.80
CA LEU A 110 20.40 -23.48 -5.60
C LEU A 110 21.22 -23.97 -6.81
N LYS A 111 21.62 -25.25 -6.86
CA LYS A 111 22.23 -25.84 -8.06
C LYS A 111 21.20 -26.27 -9.10
N GLN A 112 19.94 -26.40 -8.70
CA GLN A 112 18.80 -26.79 -9.54
C GLN A 112 17.93 -25.55 -9.81
N VAL A 113 18.56 -24.49 -10.34
CA VAL A 113 17.93 -23.17 -10.50
C VAL A 113 16.65 -23.25 -11.33
N ASP A 114 16.62 -24.08 -12.37
CA ASP A 114 15.43 -24.25 -13.22
C ASP A 114 14.21 -24.74 -12.43
N GLU A 115 14.41 -25.55 -11.40
CA GLU A 115 13.31 -26.04 -10.56
C GLU A 115 12.72 -24.91 -9.69
N LEU A 116 13.53 -23.92 -9.28
CA LEU A 116 13.08 -22.75 -8.50
C LEU A 116 12.06 -21.88 -9.23
N TYR A 117 12.06 -21.95 -10.58
CA TYR A 117 11.10 -21.24 -11.43
C TYR A 117 9.90 -22.10 -11.83
N GLN A 118 9.76 -23.32 -11.30
CA GLN A 118 8.69 -24.25 -11.68
C GLN A 118 7.81 -24.69 -10.50
N LYS A 119 8.34 -24.70 -9.27
CA LYS A 119 7.63 -25.17 -8.09
C LYS A 119 7.97 -24.37 -6.82
N ASP A 120 7.13 -24.53 -5.80
CA ASP A 120 7.37 -24.01 -4.46
C ASP A 120 8.35 -24.92 -3.71
N PHE A 121 9.12 -24.35 -2.79
CA PHE A 121 10.05 -25.08 -1.92
C PHE A 121 9.80 -24.72 -0.46
N ASP A 122 10.01 -25.70 0.43
CA ASP A 122 9.88 -25.51 1.87
C ASP A 122 11.23 -25.11 2.50
N GLU A 123 12.35 -25.52 1.90
CA GLU A 123 13.68 -25.23 2.42
C GLU A 123 14.06 -23.74 2.33
N ILE A 124 13.76 -23.13 1.19
CA ILE A 124 13.65 -21.69 1.03
C ILE A 124 12.17 -21.47 0.80
N PRO A 125 11.42 -20.84 1.73
CA PRO A 125 9.99 -20.62 1.53
C PRO A 125 9.82 -19.73 0.30
N THR A 126 9.57 -20.35 -0.84
CA THR A 126 9.40 -19.68 -2.12
C THR A 126 7.99 -19.90 -2.63
N LEU A 127 7.50 -18.90 -3.34
CA LEU A 127 6.25 -18.98 -4.07
C LEU A 127 6.52 -18.72 -5.53
N HIS A 128 6.35 -19.76 -6.35
CA HIS A 128 6.33 -19.60 -7.79
C HIS A 128 4.95 -19.07 -8.21
N PHE A 129 4.97 -17.97 -8.96
CA PHE A 129 3.80 -17.39 -9.60
C PHE A 129 4.20 -16.89 -10.99
N ASP A 130 3.86 -17.67 -12.01
CA ASP A 130 4.14 -17.45 -13.43
C ASP A 130 3.64 -16.10 -13.96
N ARG A 131 2.59 -15.55 -13.34
CA ARG A 131 2.05 -14.22 -13.68
C ARG A 131 2.62 -13.10 -12.81
N HIS A 132 3.69 -13.35 -12.08
CA HIS A 132 4.40 -12.35 -11.28
C HIS A 132 5.77 -12.02 -11.88
N LEU A 133 6.07 -10.72 -12.07
CA LEU A 133 7.34 -10.31 -12.69
C LEU A 133 8.56 -10.63 -11.82
N TYR A 134 8.38 -10.68 -10.50
CA TYR A 134 9.34 -11.29 -9.58
C TYR A 134 8.94 -12.73 -9.28
N THR A 135 9.58 -13.71 -9.89
CA THR A 135 9.41 -15.11 -9.50
C THR A 135 10.77 -15.77 -9.42
N PRO A 136 11.03 -16.67 -8.44
CA PRO A 136 10.18 -16.96 -7.29
C PRO A 136 10.20 -15.84 -6.24
N LEU A 137 9.11 -15.67 -5.50
CA LEU A 137 9.05 -14.76 -4.36
C LEU A 137 9.50 -15.48 -3.09
N VAL A 138 10.40 -14.89 -2.31
CA VAL A 138 10.69 -15.38 -0.96
C VAL A 138 9.57 -14.94 -0.03
N VAL A 139 8.92 -15.89 0.63
CA VAL A 139 7.71 -15.65 1.43
C VAL A 139 7.93 -15.85 2.93
N TYR A 140 6.96 -15.42 3.73
CA TYR A 140 6.95 -15.67 5.15
C TYR A 140 6.65 -17.15 5.44
N ASP A 141 7.45 -17.73 6.32
CA ASP A 141 7.16 -19.00 6.99
C ASP A 141 7.67 -18.89 8.43
N LYS A 142 6.75 -19.11 9.38
CA LYS A 142 7.00 -19.11 10.83
C LYS A 142 8.11 -20.08 11.25
N HIS A 143 8.31 -21.17 10.50
CA HIS A 143 9.36 -22.16 10.79
C HIS A 143 10.72 -21.78 10.19
N LYS A 144 10.77 -20.74 9.35
CA LYS A 144 11.96 -20.30 8.60
C LYS A 144 12.25 -18.81 8.82
N GLU A 145 11.85 -18.25 9.97
CA GLU A 145 12.07 -16.82 10.26
C GLU A 145 13.54 -16.40 10.20
N PHE A 146 14.44 -17.33 10.53
CA PHE A 146 15.88 -17.18 10.48
C PHE A 146 16.48 -17.03 9.07
N VAL A 147 15.69 -17.28 8.02
CA VAL A 147 16.06 -16.99 6.62
C VAL A 147 15.58 -15.58 6.30
N LYS A 148 16.53 -14.70 6.02
CA LYS A 148 16.31 -13.33 5.51
C LYS A 148 16.70 -13.30 4.04
N SER A 149 16.10 -12.39 3.27
CA SER A 149 16.41 -12.21 1.86
C SER A 149 16.57 -10.73 1.50
N GLU A 150 17.26 -10.48 0.40
CA GLU A 150 17.35 -9.18 -0.27
C GLU A 150 17.10 -9.42 -1.77
N PRO A 151 15.97 -8.94 -2.35
CA PRO A 151 14.88 -8.18 -1.73
C PRO A 151 14.24 -8.85 -0.51
N GLY A 152 13.73 -8.03 0.42
CA GLY A 152 13.12 -8.49 1.68
C GLY A 152 12.00 -9.50 1.42
N LYS A 153 11.93 -10.59 2.20
CA LYS A 153 10.86 -11.58 2.08
C LYS A 153 9.50 -10.94 2.32
N LEU A 154 8.47 -11.53 1.73
CA LEU A 154 7.10 -11.08 1.98
C LEU A 154 6.71 -11.31 3.43
N ASN A 155 5.85 -10.44 3.97
CA ASN A 155 5.25 -10.63 5.29
C ASN A 155 4.10 -11.66 5.25
N ASP A 156 3.51 -12.01 6.40
CA ASP A 156 2.41 -13.00 6.46
C ASP A 156 1.19 -12.59 5.64
N GLY A 157 0.76 -11.33 5.73
CA GLY A 157 -0.38 -10.79 4.99
C GLY A 157 -0.14 -10.81 3.48
N GLU A 158 1.00 -10.29 3.04
CA GLU A 158 1.44 -10.33 1.64
C GLU A 158 1.50 -11.78 1.12
N THR A 159 2.10 -12.69 1.90
CA THR A 159 2.22 -14.11 1.54
C THR A 159 0.85 -14.76 1.36
N ARG A 160 -0.09 -14.50 2.28
CA ARG A 160 -1.48 -14.99 2.19
C ARG A 160 -2.20 -14.45 0.97
N PHE A 161 -2.02 -13.16 0.66
CA PHE A 161 -2.63 -12.55 -0.52
C PHE A 161 -2.15 -13.22 -1.81
N ILE A 162 -0.83 -13.34 -2.02
CA ILE A 162 -0.31 -13.91 -3.27
C ILE A 162 -0.67 -15.39 -3.40
N LYS A 163 -0.59 -16.17 -2.31
CA LYS A 163 -1.05 -17.56 -2.30
C LYS A 163 -2.52 -17.67 -2.70
N GLY A 164 -3.39 -16.86 -2.09
CA GLY A 164 -4.81 -16.81 -2.40
C GLY A 164 -5.11 -16.44 -3.85
N LEU A 165 -4.44 -15.41 -4.38
CA LEU A 165 -4.59 -14.98 -5.77
C LEU A 165 -4.14 -16.06 -6.75
N ARG A 166 -2.96 -16.64 -6.53
CA ARG A 166 -2.41 -17.72 -7.37
C ARG A 166 -3.36 -18.91 -7.44
N ASP A 167 -3.82 -19.38 -6.28
CA ASP A 167 -4.72 -20.54 -6.20
C ASP A 167 -6.08 -20.25 -6.83
N TYR A 168 -6.55 -19.00 -6.74
CA TYR A 168 -7.77 -18.56 -7.41
C TYR A 168 -7.64 -18.58 -8.94
N LEU A 169 -6.53 -18.05 -9.47
CA LEU A 169 -6.27 -18.01 -10.91
C LEU A 169 -6.07 -19.41 -11.50
N LYS A 170 -5.42 -20.34 -10.75
CA LYS A 170 -5.27 -21.75 -11.15
C LYS A 170 -6.61 -22.50 -11.27
N LYS A 171 -7.62 -22.08 -10.51
CA LYS A 171 -8.97 -22.69 -10.51
C LYS A 171 -9.88 -22.19 -11.64
N SER A 172 -9.32 -21.49 -12.64
CA SER A 172 -10.00 -21.11 -13.89
C SER A 172 -11.20 -20.16 -13.76
N LYS A 173 -11.40 -19.51 -12.59
CA LYS A 173 -12.52 -18.58 -12.36
C LYS A 173 -12.41 -17.25 -13.12
N VAL A 174 -11.26 -16.98 -13.77
CA VAL A 174 -10.98 -15.72 -14.48
C VAL A 174 -10.40 -15.99 -15.87
N ASN A 175 -10.95 -16.99 -16.59
CA ASN A 175 -10.43 -17.40 -17.90
C ASN A 175 -10.55 -16.32 -18.99
N ASP A 176 -11.41 -15.32 -18.80
CA ASP A 176 -11.60 -14.21 -19.72
C ASP A 176 -10.64 -13.04 -19.46
N ARG A 177 -9.76 -13.13 -18.45
CA ARG A 177 -8.83 -12.04 -18.10
C ARG A 177 -7.39 -12.53 -17.92
N GLU A 178 -6.49 -11.73 -18.45
CA GLU A 178 -5.08 -11.84 -18.13
C GLU A 178 -4.80 -10.99 -16.90
N VAL A 179 -4.16 -11.59 -15.89
CA VAL A 179 -3.89 -10.94 -14.61
C VAL A 179 -2.42 -11.09 -14.33
N PHE A 180 -1.70 -9.97 -14.26
CA PHE A 180 -0.30 -9.91 -13.90
C PHE A 180 -0.15 -9.18 -12.56
N LEU A 181 0.79 -9.62 -11.74
CA LEU A 181 1.09 -8.99 -10.46
C LEU A 181 2.55 -8.56 -10.43
N LEU A 182 2.79 -7.35 -9.96
CA LEU A 182 4.11 -6.82 -9.71
C LEU A 182 4.19 -6.42 -8.24
N ARG A 183 5.29 -6.81 -7.59
CA ARG A 183 5.67 -6.24 -6.31
C ARG A 183 6.24 -4.85 -6.54
N ASN A 184 5.66 -3.85 -5.88
CA ASN A 184 6.09 -2.47 -6.00
C ASN A 184 7.13 -2.18 -4.91
N LEU A 185 8.39 -1.99 -5.31
CA LEU A 185 9.49 -1.86 -4.35
C LEU A 185 9.48 -0.46 -3.74
N SER A 186 9.45 -0.38 -2.41
CA SER A 186 9.49 0.91 -1.71
C SER A 186 10.69 1.75 -2.15
N ARG A 187 10.48 3.06 -2.33
CA ARG A 187 11.47 4.06 -2.77
C ARG A 187 11.92 3.98 -4.24
N ARG A 188 11.72 2.86 -4.91
CA ARG A 188 12.07 2.65 -6.33
C ARG A 188 10.84 2.62 -7.24
N GLY A 189 9.72 2.17 -6.69
CA GLY A 189 8.51 1.96 -7.45
C GLY A 189 7.55 3.14 -7.50
N ILE A 190 6.33 2.84 -7.93
CA ILE A 190 5.29 3.84 -8.12
C ILE A 190 4.83 4.34 -6.76
N LYS A 191 4.83 5.67 -6.62
CA LYS A 191 4.41 6.38 -5.41
C LYS A 191 3.28 7.35 -5.73
N PHE A 192 2.40 7.53 -4.76
CA PHE A 192 1.35 8.53 -4.86
C PHE A 192 1.70 9.75 -4.02
N PHE A 193 1.87 10.88 -4.70
CA PHE A 193 2.19 12.14 -4.04
C PHE A 193 1.02 12.64 -3.19
N GLN A 194 -0.21 12.33 -3.61
CA GLN A 194 -1.46 12.69 -2.91
C GLN A 194 -1.59 12.09 -1.50
N THR A 195 -0.80 11.07 -1.17
CA THR A 195 -0.91 10.27 0.06
C THR A 195 0.40 10.27 0.85
N SER A 196 0.94 11.44 1.16
CA SER A 196 2.20 11.60 1.92
C SER A 196 3.37 10.73 1.45
N GLY A 197 3.45 10.45 0.14
CA GLY A 197 4.51 9.61 -0.43
C GLY A 197 4.35 8.11 -0.14
N PHE A 198 3.12 7.63 -0.01
CA PHE A 198 2.80 6.20 0.14
C PHE A 198 3.11 5.38 -1.13
N TYR A 199 3.63 4.18 -0.89
CA TYR A 199 3.91 3.16 -1.91
C TYR A 199 3.01 1.96 -1.56
N PRO A 200 2.04 1.60 -2.40
CA PRO A 200 1.31 0.34 -2.25
C PRO A 200 2.27 -0.83 -2.45
N ASP A 201 2.05 -1.95 -1.76
CA ASP A 201 2.94 -3.12 -1.84
C ASP A 201 2.91 -3.84 -3.21
N PHE A 202 1.75 -3.85 -3.88
CA PHE A 202 1.58 -4.52 -5.17
C PHE A 202 0.85 -3.66 -6.20
N ILE A 203 1.20 -3.90 -7.47
CA ILE A 203 0.51 -3.39 -8.65
C ILE A 203 -0.01 -4.60 -9.42
N MET A 204 -1.32 -4.73 -9.49
CA MET A 204 -1.97 -5.78 -10.27
C MET A 204 -2.51 -5.19 -11.58
N TRP A 205 -2.15 -5.79 -12.70
CA TRP A 205 -2.67 -5.43 -14.01
C TRP A 205 -3.64 -6.51 -14.47
N ALA A 206 -4.91 -6.14 -14.60
CA ALA A 206 -5.97 -7.00 -15.14
C ALA A 206 -6.37 -6.50 -16.54
N ARG A 207 -6.37 -7.38 -17.53
CA ARG A 207 -6.74 -7.08 -18.92
C ARG A 207 -7.86 -8.01 -19.38
N LYS A 208 -8.88 -7.43 -19.99
CA LYS A 208 -9.96 -8.14 -20.68
C LYS A 208 -10.20 -7.48 -22.04
N ASN A 209 -9.80 -8.13 -23.12
CA ASN A 209 -9.84 -7.53 -24.47
C ASN A 209 -9.07 -6.19 -24.51
N LYS A 210 -9.76 -5.09 -24.84
CA LYS A 210 -9.21 -3.73 -24.84
C LYS A 210 -9.25 -3.08 -23.45
N GLU A 211 -10.08 -3.57 -22.53
CA GLU A 211 -10.22 -2.99 -21.21
C GLU A 211 -9.03 -3.38 -20.33
N GLN A 212 -8.48 -2.39 -19.64
CA GLN A 212 -7.36 -2.55 -18.73
C GLN A 212 -7.68 -1.90 -17.40
N THR A 213 -7.32 -2.58 -16.32
CA THR A 213 -7.39 -2.02 -14.96
C THR A 213 -6.08 -2.26 -14.26
N VAL A 214 -5.48 -1.19 -13.74
CA VAL A 214 -4.31 -1.24 -12.87
C VAL A 214 -4.77 -1.00 -11.45
N VAL A 215 -4.49 -1.96 -10.57
CA VAL A 215 -5.00 -2.00 -9.20
C VAL A 215 -3.81 -1.94 -8.26
N PHE A 216 -3.78 -0.93 -7.41
CA PHE A 216 -2.77 -0.75 -6.39
C PHE A 216 -3.25 -1.38 -5.09
N ILE A 217 -2.58 -2.43 -4.63
CA ILE A 217 -3.02 -3.29 -3.52
C ILE A 217 -2.05 -3.20 -2.36
N ASP A 218 -2.58 -2.94 -1.16
CA ASP A 218 -1.78 -2.77 0.06
C ASP A 218 -2.30 -3.65 1.22
N PRO A 219 -1.70 -4.84 1.46
CA PRO A 219 -1.99 -5.66 2.63
C PRO A 219 -1.44 -5.02 3.91
N LYS A 220 -2.31 -4.39 4.72
CA LYS A 220 -1.88 -3.60 5.87
C LYS A 220 -2.79 -3.74 7.09
N GLY A 221 -2.23 -3.44 8.26
CA GLY A 221 -3.03 -3.21 9.47
C GLY A 221 -3.65 -1.82 9.43
N ILE A 222 -4.96 -1.73 9.68
CA ILE A 222 -5.69 -0.44 9.65
C ILE A 222 -6.04 0.09 11.04
N ARG A 223 -5.75 -0.66 12.12
CA ARG A 223 -6.03 -0.25 13.51
C ARG A 223 -5.48 1.14 13.86
N ASN A 224 -4.29 1.48 13.35
CA ASN A 224 -3.61 2.75 13.64
C ASN A 224 -3.97 3.89 12.67
N LEU A 225 -4.79 3.66 11.63
CA LEU A 225 -5.22 4.72 10.71
C LEU A 225 -6.29 5.64 11.35
N GLY A 226 -6.92 5.18 12.43
CA GLY A 226 -7.84 5.98 13.24
C GLY A 226 -9.23 6.11 12.62
N ASN A 227 -9.35 6.69 11.42
CA ASN A 227 -10.64 6.91 10.76
C ASN A 227 -10.51 6.96 9.24
N PHE A 228 -11.64 7.11 8.54
CA PHE A 228 -11.67 7.11 7.07
C PHE A 228 -10.97 8.30 6.41
N ASN A 229 -10.71 9.41 7.13
CA ASN A 229 -10.02 10.57 6.55
C ASN A 229 -8.51 10.37 6.40
N ASP A 230 -7.96 9.23 6.79
CA ASP A 230 -6.57 8.87 6.51
C ASP A 230 -6.28 8.92 5.00
N GLU A 231 -5.18 9.57 4.62
CA GLU A 231 -4.84 9.79 3.20
C GLU A 231 -4.69 8.47 2.42
N LYS A 232 -4.19 7.40 3.06
CA LYS A 232 -4.03 6.10 2.38
C LYS A 232 -5.39 5.47 2.10
N ILE A 233 -6.35 5.64 3.01
CA ILE A 233 -7.72 5.19 2.77
C ILE A 233 -8.35 6.02 1.67
N GLN A 234 -8.17 7.34 1.66
CA GLN A 234 -8.73 8.22 0.64
C GLN A 234 -8.15 7.98 -0.77
N LEU A 235 -7.07 7.21 -0.92
CA LEU A 235 -6.47 6.90 -2.21
C LEU A 235 -7.48 6.32 -3.21
N HIS A 236 -8.46 5.51 -2.76
CA HIS A 236 -9.50 4.98 -3.67
C HIS A 236 -10.30 6.07 -4.39
N LYS A 237 -10.42 7.27 -3.79
CA LYS A 237 -11.06 8.44 -4.43
C LYS A 237 -10.04 9.24 -5.22
N THR A 238 -8.92 9.59 -4.59
CA THR A 238 -7.97 10.52 -5.20
C THR A 238 -7.28 9.90 -6.41
N ILE A 239 -7.14 8.57 -6.47
CA ILE A 239 -6.64 7.87 -7.66
C ILE A 239 -7.53 8.06 -8.88
N LYS A 240 -8.82 8.36 -8.71
CA LYS A 240 -9.72 8.71 -9.83
C LYS A 240 -9.43 10.10 -10.39
N GLU A 241 -9.03 11.04 -9.53
CA GLU A 241 -8.54 12.34 -10.00
C GLU A 241 -7.24 12.17 -10.80
N ILE A 242 -6.36 11.26 -10.38
CA ILE A 242 -5.15 10.89 -11.16
C ILE A 242 -5.55 10.23 -12.47
N GLU A 243 -6.48 9.28 -12.42
CA GLU A 243 -7.03 8.62 -13.60
C GLU A 243 -7.54 9.66 -14.59
N ASP A 244 -8.25 10.72 -14.17
CA ASP A 244 -8.73 11.75 -15.08
C ASP A 244 -7.62 12.67 -15.60
N GLU A 245 -6.73 13.16 -14.72
CA GLU A 245 -5.73 14.17 -15.07
C GLU A 245 -4.51 13.62 -15.83
N ILE A 246 -4.19 12.33 -15.70
CA ILE A 246 -2.97 11.75 -16.31
C ILE A 246 -3.09 11.65 -17.83
N LYS A 247 -2.02 12.07 -18.52
CA LYS A 247 -1.94 11.99 -19.98
C LYS A 247 -1.63 10.57 -20.44
N PHE A 248 -2.31 10.16 -21.50
CA PHE A 248 -2.19 8.83 -22.07
C PHE A 248 -2.26 8.92 -23.60
N ASP A 249 -1.10 9.02 -24.23
CA ASP A 249 -0.99 9.39 -25.64
C ASP A 249 -0.77 8.18 -26.58
N LYS A 250 -0.95 6.94 -26.10
CA LYS A 250 -0.62 5.72 -26.85
C LYS A 250 -1.67 4.62 -26.66
N GLU A 251 -2.02 3.89 -27.72
CA GLU A 251 -2.75 2.61 -27.60
C GLU A 251 -1.89 1.56 -26.85
N PRO A 252 -2.50 0.60 -26.14
CA PRO A 252 -3.95 0.33 -26.00
C PRO A 252 -4.66 1.29 -25.05
N SER A 253 -5.99 1.43 -25.11
CA SER A 253 -6.81 2.37 -24.32
C SER A 253 -6.38 2.59 -22.85
N LYS A 254 -6.55 3.83 -22.38
CA LYS A 254 -6.19 4.29 -21.03
C LYS A 254 -6.70 3.34 -19.95
N PRO A 255 -5.83 2.83 -19.04
CA PRO A 255 -6.26 1.91 -18.01
C PRO A 255 -7.06 2.63 -16.93
N ARG A 256 -8.10 1.96 -16.41
CA ARG A 256 -8.76 2.34 -15.16
C ARG A 256 -7.79 2.13 -14.00
N LEU A 257 -7.75 3.05 -13.05
CA LEU A 257 -6.91 2.97 -11.86
C LEU A 257 -7.77 2.67 -10.64
N GLU A 258 -7.43 1.62 -9.92
CA GLU A 258 -8.10 1.26 -8.66
C GLU A 258 -7.09 1.17 -7.53
N SER A 259 -7.54 1.41 -6.30
CA SER A 259 -6.75 1.15 -5.10
C SER A 259 -7.56 0.34 -4.11
N LEU A 260 -6.91 -0.66 -3.50
CA LEU A 260 -7.51 -1.55 -2.51
C LEU A 260 -6.56 -1.69 -1.31
N ILE A 261 -7.13 -1.57 -0.12
CA ILE A 261 -6.46 -1.93 1.13
C ILE A 261 -6.95 -3.31 1.54
N LEU A 262 -6.02 -4.26 1.71
CA LEU A 262 -6.36 -5.57 2.27
C LEU A 262 -6.04 -5.55 3.76
N SER A 263 -7.07 -5.40 4.59
CA SER A 263 -6.91 -5.34 6.05
C SER A 263 -6.43 -6.68 6.59
N VAL A 264 -5.20 -6.71 7.13
CA VAL A 264 -4.68 -7.85 7.91
C VAL A 264 -5.31 -7.91 9.30
N SER A 265 -5.95 -6.83 9.74
CA SER A 265 -6.64 -6.73 11.02
C SER A 265 -8.07 -7.25 10.88
N ASN A 266 -8.54 -8.02 11.87
CA ASN A 266 -9.89 -8.59 11.87
C ASN A 266 -10.95 -7.50 12.03
N TYR A 267 -12.12 -7.68 11.40
CA TYR A 267 -13.21 -6.71 11.47
C TYR A 267 -13.70 -6.48 12.90
N ASP A 268 -13.85 -7.56 13.67
CA ASP A 268 -14.36 -7.49 15.04
C ASP A 268 -13.47 -6.68 15.99
N ASP A 269 -12.17 -6.60 15.72
CA ASP A 269 -11.22 -5.82 16.51
C ASP A 269 -11.27 -4.32 16.19
N ILE A 270 -11.75 -3.96 14.99
CA ILE A 270 -11.68 -2.60 14.45
C ILE A 270 -13.02 -1.89 14.54
N LYS A 271 -14.14 -2.60 14.35
CA LYS A 271 -15.48 -2.00 14.24
C LYS A 271 -15.86 -1.08 15.40
N LYS A 272 -15.32 -1.32 16.61
CA LYS A 272 -15.62 -0.53 17.82
C LYS A 272 -14.71 0.68 18.00
N THR A 273 -13.49 0.63 17.49
CA THR A 273 -12.44 1.62 17.77
C THR A 273 -12.16 2.55 16.60
N PHE A 274 -12.61 2.19 15.40
CA PHE A 274 -12.36 2.95 14.18
C PHE A 274 -13.39 4.07 14.00
N GLY A 275 -12.90 5.28 13.71
CA GLY A 275 -13.73 6.47 13.55
C GLY A 275 -14.52 6.79 14.81
N GLU A 276 -15.84 6.92 14.66
CA GLU A 276 -16.77 7.14 15.77
C GLU A 276 -17.27 5.82 16.39
N GLY A 277 -16.75 4.68 15.93
CA GLY A 277 -17.16 3.34 16.33
C GLY A 277 -18.46 2.87 15.66
N ASN A 278 -18.78 1.58 15.84
CA ASN A 278 -19.96 0.89 15.27
C ASN A 278 -20.05 0.90 13.74
N ILE A 279 -18.91 1.03 13.07
CA ILE A 279 -18.85 1.04 11.60
C ILE A 279 -19.17 -0.35 11.06
N GLN A 280 -20.10 -0.42 10.12
CA GLN A 280 -20.48 -1.67 9.49
C GLN A 280 -19.43 -2.13 8.48
N LYS A 281 -19.28 -3.45 8.30
CA LYS A 281 -18.28 -4.02 7.38
C LYS A 281 -18.44 -3.51 5.94
N HIS A 282 -19.67 -3.33 5.46
CA HIS A 282 -19.92 -2.81 4.12
C HIS A 282 -19.40 -1.38 3.91
N GLU A 283 -19.38 -0.54 4.95
CA GLU A 283 -18.84 0.82 4.86
C GLU A 283 -17.33 0.84 4.62
N PHE A 284 -16.61 -0.16 5.13
CA PHE A 284 -15.19 -0.37 4.79
C PHE A 284 -15.05 -0.81 3.34
N GLU A 285 -15.89 -1.74 2.88
CA GLU A 285 -15.85 -2.26 1.51
C GLU A 285 -16.16 -1.17 0.47
N GLU A 286 -17.14 -0.29 0.73
CA GLU A 286 -17.44 0.89 -0.08
C GLU A 286 -16.25 1.86 -0.21
N ARG A 287 -15.32 1.82 0.75
CA ARG A 287 -14.08 2.61 0.75
C ARG A 287 -12.88 1.78 0.32
N HIS A 288 -13.13 0.67 -0.38
CA HIS A 288 -12.13 -0.23 -0.95
C HIS A 288 -11.20 -0.86 0.10
N ILE A 289 -11.71 -1.04 1.32
CA ILE A 289 -11.02 -1.77 2.39
C ILE A 289 -11.67 -3.16 2.47
N LEU A 290 -10.91 -4.19 2.08
CA LEU A 290 -11.35 -5.59 2.10
C LEU A 290 -10.64 -6.34 3.21
N PHE A 291 -11.35 -7.21 3.93
CA PHE A 291 -10.78 -7.93 5.07
C PHE A 291 -10.18 -9.27 4.66
N MET A 292 -8.91 -9.49 5.01
CA MET A 292 -8.20 -10.72 4.60
C MET A 292 -8.73 -12.01 5.24
N GLU A 293 -9.50 -11.90 6.31
CA GLU A 293 -10.22 -13.02 6.95
C GLU A 293 -11.36 -13.57 6.08
N ASP A 294 -11.81 -12.81 5.07
CA ASP A 294 -12.93 -13.20 4.22
C ASP A 294 -12.53 -14.32 3.26
N LYS A 295 -13.26 -15.44 3.32
CA LYS A 295 -13.04 -16.59 2.43
C LYS A 295 -13.18 -16.24 0.94
N ASN A 296 -14.00 -15.25 0.62
CA ASN A 296 -14.24 -14.75 -0.74
C ASN A 296 -13.48 -13.45 -1.04
N LEU A 297 -12.36 -13.18 -0.34
CA LEU A 297 -11.53 -11.99 -0.53
C LEU A 297 -11.19 -11.75 -2.01
N ILE A 298 -10.69 -12.78 -2.70
CA ILE A 298 -10.26 -12.65 -4.10
C ILE A 298 -11.47 -12.35 -5.00
N ASP A 299 -12.63 -12.97 -4.76
CA ASP A 299 -13.86 -12.62 -5.48
C ASP A 299 -14.26 -11.15 -5.25
N LYS A 300 -14.11 -10.63 -4.02
CA LYS A 300 -14.36 -9.22 -3.71
C LYS A 300 -13.38 -8.29 -4.44
N ILE A 301 -12.09 -8.65 -4.52
CA ILE A 301 -11.09 -7.90 -5.29
C ILE A 301 -11.54 -7.80 -6.74
N PHE A 302 -11.89 -8.93 -7.38
CA PHE A 302 -12.34 -8.92 -8.77
C PHE A 302 -13.63 -8.12 -8.97
N LYS A 303 -14.59 -8.17 -8.03
CA LYS A 303 -15.81 -7.35 -8.09
C LYS A 303 -15.56 -5.84 -8.05
N ASN A 304 -14.52 -5.37 -7.36
CA ASN A 304 -14.18 -3.94 -7.26
C ASN A 304 -13.44 -3.41 -8.51
N ILE A 305 -12.94 -4.31 -9.37
CA ILE A 305 -12.09 -3.95 -10.52
C ILE A 305 -12.73 -4.35 -11.85
N VAL A 306 -14.00 -4.78 -11.83
CA VAL A 306 -14.81 -5.12 -13.01
C VAL A 306 -15.70 -3.94 -13.32
#